data_AF-A0A950VL75-F1
#
_entry.id   AF-A0A950VL75-F1
#
_cell.length_a   1.000
_cell.length_b   1.000
_cell.length_c   1.000
_cell.angle_alpha   90.00
_cell.angle_beta   90.00
_cell.angle_gamma   90.00
#
_symmetry.space_group_name_H-M   'P 1'
#
loop_
_entity.id
_entity.type
_entity.pdbx_description
1 polymer ?
#
loop_
_entity_poly.entity_id
_entity_poly.type
_entity_poly.pdbx_seq_one_letter_code
_entity_poly.pdbx_strand_id
1 'polypeptide(L)'
;MSSGGGAGSTFQLALGGKVRRPLPLKNPAHAEDFRQFEGEVSLFVWCAWRLDALDRPVTSWDDTEESVAAGLEQLVGSRIDTIEVVPPAWDMTLKFSNSLWLRVFCDHVPGEPSFDGNWDLR
;
A
#
# COMPACT_ATOMS: atom_id res chain seq x y z
N MET A 1 5.04 -9.38 -5.46
CA MET A 1 4.60 -8.25 -4.62
C MET A 1 5.42 -8.23 -3.33
N SER A 2 5.89 -7.07 -2.88
CA SER A 2 6.51 -6.86 -1.57
C SER A 2 5.94 -5.58 -0.93
N SER A 3 5.90 -5.54 0.40
CA SER A 3 5.56 -4.36 1.21
C SER A 3 6.82 -3.80 1.87
N GLY A 4 7.02 -2.48 1.82
CA GLY A 4 8.15 -1.80 2.47
C GLY A 4 8.13 -0.30 2.20
N GLY A 5 8.60 0.51 3.16
CA GLY A 5 8.71 1.96 3.05
C GLY A 5 7.94 2.79 4.08
N GLY A 6 7.06 2.17 4.85
CA GLY A 6 6.34 2.76 5.99
C GLY A 6 5.46 1.68 6.60
N ALA A 7 5.56 1.47 7.91
CA ALA A 7 4.62 0.66 8.68
C ALA A 7 3.84 1.68 9.53
N GLY A 8 2.57 1.90 9.19
CA GLY A 8 1.73 2.96 9.74
C GLY A 8 0.60 3.29 8.76
N SER A 9 0.13 4.54 8.76
CA SER A 9 -0.99 4.99 7.92
C SER A 9 -0.70 5.03 6.41
N THR A 10 0.56 4.90 5.99
CA THR A 10 0.99 4.97 4.59
C THR A 10 1.86 3.78 4.20
N PHE A 11 1.73 3.32 2.96
CA PHE A 11 2.53 2.20 2.46
C PHE A 11 2.67 2.22 0.94
N GLN A 12 3.64 1.45 0.45
CA GLN A 12 3.86 1.19 -0.97
C GLN A 12 3.66 -0.29 -1.29
N LEU A 13 2.92 -0.56 -2.36
CA LEU A 13 2.86 -1.89 -2.99
C LEU A 13 3.77 -1.91 -4.22
N ALA A 14 4.73 -2.84 -4.22
CA ALA A 14 5.50 -3.18 -5.41
C ALA A 14 4.75 -4.25 -6.23
N LEU A 15 4.33 -3.90 -7.44
CA LEU A 15 3.54 -4.72 -8.35
C LEU A 15 4.39 -5.19 -9.54
N GLY A 16 4.03 -6.35 -10.12
CA GLY A 16 4.73 -6.94 -11.26
C GLY A 16 6.01 -7.68 -10.89
N GLY A 17 6.91 -7.78 -11.86
CA GLY A 17 8.25 -8.36 -11.71
C GLY A 17 9.16 -7.59 -10.74
N LYS A 18 10.20 -8.26 -10.25
CA LYS A 18 11.27 -7.63 -9.46
C LYS A 18 12.24 -6.93 -10.42
N VAL A 19 12.29 -5.61 -10.39
CA VAL A 19 13.25 -4.78 -11.13
C VAL A 19 14.41 -4.45 -10.21
N ARG A 20 15.64 -4.72 -10.66
CA ARG A 20 16.82 -4.41 -9.84
C ARG A 20 16.98 -2.89 -9.72
N ARG A 21 17.09 -2.39 -8.49
CA ARG A 21 17.34 -0.97 -8.25
C ARG A 21 18.70 -0.56 -8.82
N PRO A 22 18.80 0.59 -9.50
CA PRO A 22 20.10 1.15 -9.90
C PRO A 22 20.99 1.45 -8.69
N LEU A 23 20.37 1.90 -7.59
CA LEU A 23 21.02 2.16 -6.31
C LEU A 23 20.31 1.38 -5.20
N PRO A 24 20.82 0.21 -4.80
CA PRO A 24 20.26 -0.58 -3.71
C PRO A 24 20.26 0.18 -2.37
N LEU A 25 19.22 -0.03 -1.57
CA LEU A 25 19.12 0.55 -0.23
C LEU A 25 20.11 -0.14 0.71
N LYS A 26 20.77 0.64 1.57
CA LYS A 26 21.81 0.14 2.47
C LYS A 26 21.30 -0.21 3.87
N ASN A 27 20.13 0.29 4.26
CA ASN A 27 19.59 0.11 5.60
C ASN A 27 19.26 -1.38 5.86
N PRO A 28 19.99 -2.08 6.75
CA PRO A 28 19.79 -3.50 6.99
C PRO A 28 18.47 -3.85 7.69
N ALA A 29 17.74 -2.85 8.22
CA ALA A 29 16.41 -3.08 8.80
C ALA A 29 15.36 -3.50 7.76
N HIS A 30 15.62 -3.25 6.47
CA HIS A 30 14.73 -3.69 5.39
C HIS A 30 15.12 -5.07 4.85
N ALA A 31 14.11 -5.87 4.49
CA ALA A 31 14.29 -7.13 3.79
C ALA A 31 15.17 -6.95 2.53
N GLU A 32 16.04 -7.92 2.26
CA GLU A 32 16.96 -7.87 1.12
C GLU A 32 16.25 -7.61 -0.21
N ASP A 33 15.10 -8.23 -0.41
CA ASP A 33 14.27 -8.01 -1.59
C ASP A 33 13.90 -6.53 -1.78
N PHE A 34 13.47 -5.86 -0.71
CA PHE A 34 13.13 -4.43 -0.75
C PHE A 34 14.37 -3.54 -0.99
N ARG A 35 15.52 -3.97 -0.47
CA ARG A 35 16.78 -3.24 -0.63
C ARG A 35 17.33 -3.34 -2.05
N GLN A 36 17.22 -4.50 -2.68
CA GLN A 36 17.83 -4.79 -3.97
C GLN A 36 16.91 -4.53 -5.16
N PHE A 37 15.58 -4.61 -4.94
CA PHE A 37 14.60 -4.58 -6.02
C PHE A 37 13.48 -3.57 -5.74
N GLU A 38 12.81 -3.18 -6.82
CA GLU A 38 11.53 -2.46 -6.86
C GLU A 38 10.54 -3.24 -7.71
N GLY A 39 9.26 -2.87 -7.65
CA GLY A 39 8.26 -3.41 -8.57
C GLY A 39 8.34 -2.73 -9.93
N GLU A 40 7.99 -3.44 -11.00
CA GLU A 40 7.77 -2.84 -12.33
C GLU A 40 6.78 -1.67 -12.28
N VAL A 41 5.79 -1.77 -11.40
CA VAL A 41 4.83 -0.71 -11.08
C VAL A 41 4.76 -0.57 -9.57
N SER A 42 4.63 0.66 -9.08
CA SER A 42 4.44 0.92 -7.65
C SER A 42 3.16 1.71 -7.41
N LEU A 43 2.37 1.26 -6.45
CA LEU A 43 1.23 2.00 -5.92
C LEU A 43 1.60 2.52 -4.53
N PHE A 44 1.63 3.84 -4.38
CA PHE A 44 1.82 4.49 -3.10
C PHE A 44 0.47 4.94 -2.56
N VAL A 45 0.13 4.51 -1.34
CA VAL A 45 -1.14 4.82 -0.68
C VAL A 45 -0.87 5.78 0.47
N TRP A 46 -1.46 6.96 0.38
CA TRP A 46 -1.27 8.05 1.32
C TRP A 46 -2.57 8.77 1.66
N CYS A 47 -3.56 8.00 2.05
CA CYS A 47 -4.86 8.49 2.52
C CYS A 47 -5.48 7.39 3.37
N ALA A 48 -6.72 7.59 3.84
CA ALA A 48 -7.43 6.55 4.55
C ALA A 48 -7.60 5.27 3.71
N TRP A 49 -7.31 4.11 4.29
CA TRP A 49 -7.48 2.81 3.64
C TRP A 49 -7.87 1.71 4.62
N ARG A 50 -8.45 0.64 4.10
CA ARG A 50 -8.77 -0.57 4.87
C ARG A 50 -8.54 -1.81 4.04
N LEU A 51 -7.96 -2.83 4.66
CA LEU A 51 -7.85 -4.15 4.10
C LEU A 51 -8.96 -5.05 4.66
N ASP A 52 -9.77 -5.59 3.78
CA ASP A 52 -10.89 -6.48 4.11
C ASP A 52 -10.61 -7.91 3.62
N ALA A 53 -11.05 -8.88 4.42
CA ALA A 53 -11.37 -10.22 3.95
C ALA A 53 -12.87 -10.28 3.57
N LEU A 54 -13.32 -11.43 3.08
CA LEU A 54 -14.70 -11.60 2.63
C LEU A 54 -15.75 -11.28 3.72
N ASP A 55 -15.46 -11.60 4.97
CA ASP A 55 -16.41 -11.57 6.08
C ASP A 55 -16.02 -10.60 7.22
N ARG A 56 -14.80 -10.04 7.20
CA ARG A 56 -14.30 -9.18 8.27
C ARG A 56 -13.20 -8.21 7.80
N PRO A 57 -13.03 -7.07 8.48
CA PRO A 57 -11.81 -6.27 8.35
C PRO A 57 -10.58 -7.05 8.82
N VAL A 58 -9.46 -6.87 8.12
CA VAL A 58 -8.15 -7.43 8.47
C VAL A 58 -7.32 -6.39 9.22
N THR A 59 -7.16 -5.21 8.64
CA THR A 59 -6.43 -4.06 9.22
C THR A 59 -6.82 -2.77 8.49
N SER A 60 -6.39 -1.62 8.98
CA SER A 60 -6.67 -0.30 8.45
C SER A 60 -5.55 0.70 8.72
N TRP A 61 -5.63 1.87 8.10
CA TRP A 61 -4.66 2.95 8.25
C TRP A 61 -4.47 3.45 9.70
N ASP A 62 -5.44 3.21 10.59
CA ASP A 62 -5.46 3.68 11.99
C ASP A 62 -5.23 2.53 13.00
N ASP A 63 -4.85 1.34 12.52
CA ASP A 63 -4.46 0.21 13.38
C ASP A 63 -3.00 0.31 13.84
N THR A 64 -2.60 -0.55 14.79
CA THR A 64 -1.20 -0.62 15.24
C THR A 64 -0.25 -1.03 14.11
N GLU A 65 1.01 -0.59 14.16
CA GLU A 65 2.00 -0.90 13.14
C GLU A 65 2.16 -2.42 12.93
N GLU A 66 2.09 -3.22 14.00
CA GLU A 66 2.17 -4.68 13.91
C GLU A 66 0.96 -5.28 13.19
N SER A 67 -0.24 -4.75 13.44
CA SER A 67 -1.48 -5.16 12.76
C SER A 67 -1.43 -4.82 11.27
N VAL A 68 -0.99 -3.59 10.96
CA VAL A 68 -0.81 -3.12 9.59
C VAL A 68 0.21 -3.98 8.84
N ALA A 69 1.37 -4.22 9.44
CA ALA A 69 2.42 -5.03 8.84
C ALA A 69 1.94 -6.47 8.56
N ALA A 70 1.31 -7.12 9.54
CA ALA A 70 0.76 -8.48 9.40
C ALA A 70 -0.39 -8.56 8.39
N GLY A 71 -1.20 -7.50 8.26
CA GLY A 71 -2.25 -7.41 7.25
C GLY A 71 -1.68 -7.27 5.84
N LEU A 72 -0.78 -6.31 5.62
CA LEU A 72 -0.19 -6.04 4.30
C LEU A 72 0.72 -7.19 3.81
N GLU A 73 1.38 -7.91 4.72
CA GLU A 73 2.19 -9.08 4.37
C GLU A 73 1.36 -10.17 3.67
N GLN A 74 0.05 -10.27 3.96
CA GLN A 74 -0.82 -11.23 3.28
C GLN A 74 -1.03 -10.93 1.79
N LEU A 75 -0.73 -9.71 1.34
CA LEU A 75 -0.79 -9.34 -0.08
C LEU A 75 0.46 -9.80 -0.84
N VAL A 76 1.56 -10.13 -0.15
CA VAL A 76 2.81 -10.59 -0.77
C VAL A 76 2.56 -11.86 -1.59
N GLY A 77 3.01 -11.84 -2.84
CA GLY A 77 2.78 -12.95 -3.79
C GLY A 77 1.37 -13.02 -4.38
N SER A 78 0.39 -12.27 -3.88
CA SER A 78 -0.94 -12.21 -4.49
C SER A 78 -0.95 -11.41 -5.81
N ARG A 79 -1.90 -11.71 -6.69
CA ARG A 79 -2.16 -10.97 -7.93
C ARG A 79 -3.39 -10.07 -7.71
N ILE A 80 -3.36 -8.87 -8.27
CA ILE A 80 -4.57 -8.03 -8.38
C ILE A 80 -5.42 -8.58 -9.52
N ASP A 81 -6.65 -9.01 -9.22
CA ASP A 81 -7.60 -9.52 -10.20
C ASP A 81 -8.57 -8.44 -10.70
N THR A 82 -8.83 -7.42 -9.88
CA THR A 82 -9.76 -6.34 -10.25
C THR A 82 -9.34 -5.03 -9.61
N ILE A 83 -9.51 -3.95 -10.36
CA ILE A 83 -9.37 -2.57 -9.89
C ILE A 83 -10.66 -1.84 -10.24
N GLU A 84 -11.31 -1.28 -9.23
CA GLU A 84 -12.51 -0.45 -9.37
C GLU A 84 -12.21 0.94 -8.82
N VAL A 85 -12.61 1.97 -9.57
CA VAL A 85 -12.51 3.38 -9.15
C VAL A 85 -13.90 3.98 -9.26
N VAL A 86 -14.36 4.68 -8.22
CA VAL A 86 -15.74 5.14 -8.09
C VAL A 86 -15.83 6.68 -8.07
N PRO A 87 -16.09 7.33 -9.21
CA PRO A 87 -16.44 8.76 -9.23
C PRO A 87 -17.80 9.03 -8.55
N PRO A 88 -18.04 10.23 -7.99
CA PRO A 88 -17.11 11.36 -7.94
C PRO A 88 -16.17 11.33 -6.73
N ALA A 89 -16.30 10.33 -5.84
CA ALA A 89 -15.45 10.20 -4.66
C ALA A 89 -14.01 9.86 -5.03
N TRP A 90 -13.80 9.15 -6.15
CA TRP A 90 -12.50 8.61 -6.57
C TRP A 90 -11.91 7.57 -5.61
N ASP A 91 -12.78 6.96 -4.79
CA ASP A 91 -12.42 5.78 -4.00
C ASP A 91 -11.98 4.65 -4.92
N MET A 92 -10.96 3.92 -4.49
CA MET A 92 -10.41 2.80 -5.24
C MET A 92 -10.54 1.51 -4.44
N THR A 93 -10.91 0.42 -5.12
CA THR A 93 -10.92 -0.93 -4.57
C THR A 93 -10.05 -1.85 -5.43
N LEU A 94 -9.06 -2.48 -4.81
CA LEU A 94 -8.23 -3.52 -5.42
C LEU A 94 -8.65 -4.88 -4.85
N LYS A 95 -9.06 -5.81 -5.70
CA LYS A 95 -9.37 -7.19 -5.32
C LYS A 95 -8.21 -8.09 -5.69
N PHE A 96 -7.75 -8.88 -4.72
CA PHE A 96 -6.60 -9.76 -4.86
C PHE A 96 -7.04 -11.22 -5.02
N SER A 97 -6.19 -12.02 -5.65
CA SER A 97 -6.42 -13.45 -5.94
C SER A 97 -6.56 -14.33 -4.70
N ASN A 98 -6.17 -13.85 -3.53
CA ASN A 98 -6.36 -14.51 -2.24
C ASN A 98 -7.65 -14.05 -1.52
N SER A 99 -8.59 -13.45 -2.25
CA SER A 99 -9.87 -12.96 -1.72
C SER A 99 -9.75 -11.80 -0.73
N LEU A 100 -8.61 -11.10 -0.70
CA LEU A 100 -8.44 -9.85 0.04
C LEU A 100 -8.80 -8.63 -0.82
N TRP A 101 -9.29 -7.58 -0.16
CA TRP A 101 -9.82 -6.38 -0.78
C TRP A 101 -9.18 -5.17 -0.12
N LEU A 102 -8.34 -4.43 -0.85
CA LEU A 102 -7.81 -3.15 -0.37
C LEU A 102 -8.75 -2.03 -0.84
N ARG A 103 -9.36 -1.35 0.12
CA ARG A 103 -10.20 -0.17 -0.10
C ARG A 103 -9.38 1.06 0.25
N VAL A 104 -9.28 1.98 -0.70
CA VAL A 104 -8.59 3.25 -0.58
C VAL A 104 -9.64 4.34 -0.71
N PHE A 105 -9.76 5.17 0.33
CA PHE A 105 -10.75 6.22 0.41
C PHE A 105 -10.07 7.55 0.08
N CYS A 106 -10.56 8.23 -0.95
CA CYS A 106 -10.01 9.52 -1.33
C CYS A 106 -10.53 10.57 -0.33
N ASP A 107 -9.61 11.15 0.43
CA ASP A 107 -9.89 12.23 1.39
C ASP A 107 -9.67 13.63 0.79
N HIS A 108 -9.28 13.70 -0.49
CA HIS A 108 -9.08 14.93 -1.22
C HIS A 108 -10.21 15.22 -2.22
N VAL A 109 -10.70 16.46 -2.18
CA VAL A 109 -11.58 17.00 -3.21
C VAL A 109 -10.79 17.76 -4.27
N PRO A 110 -11.31 17.92 -5.50
CA PRO A 110 -10.66 18.74 -6.53
C PRO A 110 -10.38 20.17 -6.03
N GLY A 111 -9.16 20.68 -6.27
CA GLY A 111 -8.71 21.99 -5.80
C GLY A 111 -7.18 22.09 -5.77
N GLU A 112 -6.64 23.03 -4.99
CA GLU A 112 -5.21 23.07 -4.68
C GLU A 112 -4.93 22.10 -3.52
N PRO A 113 -4.19 21.00 -3.74
CA PRO A 113 -3.84 20.09 -2.65
C PRO A 113 -2.91 20.80 -1.67
N SER A 114 -3.24 20.76 -0.37
CA SER A 114 -2.30 21.17 0.66
C SER A 114 -1.22 20.09 0.79
N PHE A 115 0.01 20.44 0.44
CA PHE A 115 1.17 19.59 0.73
C PHE A 115 1.68 19.79 2.17
N ASP A 116 1.04 20.68 2.93
CA ASP A 116 1.37 20.98 4.32
C ASP A 116 1.07 19.76 5.21
N GLY A 117 2.09 19.25 5.90
CA GLY A 117 1.99 18.10 6.80
C GLY A 117 2.29 16.73 6.16
N ASN A 118 2.45 16.66 4.84
CA ASN A 118 2.80 15.42 4.15
C ASN A 118 4.26 14.99 4.37
N TRP A 119 5.16 15.79 4.96
CA TRP A 119 6.54 15.34 5.18
C TRP A 119 6.89 15.12 6.65
N ASP A 120 5.92 15.29 7.54
CA ASP A 120 6.09 15.06 8.97
C ASP A 120 5.97 13.56 9.27
N LEU A 121 7.04 12.83 8.98
CA LEU A 121 7.31 11.56 9.64
C LEU A 121 7.54 11.88 11.14
N ARG A 122 6.51 11.72 11.97
CA ARG A 122 6.66 11.78 13.43
C ARG A 122 7.24 10.49 13.99
#